data_AF-A0A1S8S9D4-F1
#
_entry.id   AF-A0A1S8S9D4-F1
#
_cell.length_a   1.000
_cell.length_b   1.000
_cell.length_c   1.000
_cell.angle_alpha   90.00
_cell.angle_beta   90.00
_cell.angle_gamma   90.00
#
_symmetry.space_group_name_H-M   'P 1'
#
loop_
_entity.id
_entity.type
_entity.pdbx_description
1 polymer ?
#
loop_
_entity_poly.entity_id
_entity_poly.type
_entity_poly.pdbx_seq_one_letter_code
_entity_poly.pdbx_strand_id
1 'polypeptide(L)'
;MGQAIQLKRGNSANLASLSLVAGEPAFVLDTGKLYIGTGTDKVLINPDQGTVASADKWTTPRTITVNGDATGSVQIDGGSNVILTITETASGVTAGTYPKVTVNAKGEVTAGATLTTSDIPTLTLSKISDAGTAASKSVGTASGNIPVLDSNGKLDTNILPALALTSTNVVASQTAMLALTAEPGDLAVRTDLNKTFILKAAGASTLANWQELLTPTDSVTSVAGKTGAVTLTSSDVGLGNVTNESKATMFANPTFTGTVTLPTPSSGDNSTKGATTAFVNNAIAIIDGGIF
;
A
#
# COMPACT_ATOMS: atom_id res chain seq x y z
N MET A 1 90.21 72.64 -28.40
CA MET A 1 89.53 73.95 -28.30
C MET A 1 88.04 73.71 -28.37
N GLY A 2 87.33 73.65 -27.23
CA GLY A 2 85.87 73.67 -27.26
C GLY A 2 85.42 75.13 -27.36
N GLN A 3 84.77 75.51 -28.46
CA GLN A 3 84.14 76.83 -28.55
C GLN A 3 82.82 76.78 -27.79
N ALA A 4 82.69 77.59 -26.74
CA ALA A 4 81.43 77.78 -26.03
C ALA A 4 80.57 78.79 -26.82
N ILE A 5 79.63 78.29 -27.61
CA ILE A 5 78.67 79.15 -28.32
C ILE A 5 77.59 79.58 -27.31
N GLN A 6 77.44 80.88 -27.11
CA GLN A 6 76.38 81.43 -26.28
C GLN A 6 75.23 81.89 -27.15
N LEU A 7 74.03 81.36 -26.88
CA LEU A 7 72.79 81.88 -27.46
C LEU A 7 72.23 83.00 -26.60
N LYS A 8 71.46 83.88 -27.23
CA LYS A 8 70.62 84.85 -26.53
C LYS A 8 69.61 84.08 -25.68
N ARG A 9 69.47 84.45 -24.41
CA ARG A 9 68.65 83.69 -23.46
C ARG A 9 68.07 84.57 -22.37
N GLY A 10 66.90 84.18 -21.86
CA GLY A 10 66.19 84.91 -20.79
C GLY A 10 64.86 84.25 -20.44
N ASN A 11 64.13 84.77 -19.45
CA ASN A 11 62.80 84.25 -19.09
C ASN A 11 61.73 84.72 -20.08
N SER A 12 60.62 84.00 -20.15
CA SER A 12 59.49 84.25 -21.06
C SER A 12 58.91 85.66 -20.98
N ALA A 13 58.96 86.31 -19.81
CA ALA A 13 58.55 87.70 -19.62
C ALA A 13 59.31 88.68 -20.53
N ASN A 14 60.54 88.36 -20.95
CA ASN A 14 61.38 89.18 -21.82
C ASN A 14 61.24 88.81 -23.31
N LEU A 15 60.47 87.78 -23.65
CA LEU A 15 60.36 87.29 -25.02
C LEU A 15 59.71 88.33 -25.94
N ALA A 16 58.67 89.03 -25.47
CA ALA A 16 57.96 90.01 -26.28
C ALA A 16 58.86 91.18 -26.74
N SER A 17 59.75 91.65 -25.85
CA SER A 17 60.69 92.74 -26.13
C SER A 17 61.98 92.29 -26.83
N LEU A 18 62.21 90.98 -26.97
CA LEU A 18 63.41 90.44 -27.60
C LEU A 18 63.38 90.62 -29.12
N SER A 19 64.28 91.45 -29.67
CA SER A 19 64.51 91.54 -31.12
C SER A 19 65.62 90.58 -31.56
N LEU A 20 65.35 89.84 -32.64
CA LEU A 20 66.26 88.87 -33.23
C LEU A 20 66.37 89.16 -34.73
N VAL A 21 67.60 89.17 -35.25
CA VAL A 21 67.79 89.22 -36.71
C VAL A 21 67.40 87.89 -37.36
N ALA A 22 67.20 87.89 -38.67
CA ALA A 22 66.86 86.67 -39.40
C ALA A 22 67.92 85.57 -39.15
N GLY A 23 67.48 84.42 -38.64
CA GLY A 23 68.33 83.28 -38.30
C GLY A 23 68.96 83.32 -36.89
N GLU A 24 68.79 84.39 -36.11
CA GLU A 24 69.34 84.46 -34.74
C GLU A 24 68.51 83.60 -33.76
N PRO A 25 69.13 82.65 -33.05
CA PRO A 25 68.44 81.82 -32.07
C PRO A 25 68.34 82.48 -30.69
N ALA A 26 67.22 82.26 -30.02
CA ALA A 26 67.05 82.61 -28.62
C ALA A 26 66.38 81.51 -27.81
N PHE A 27 66.91 81.26 -26.61
CA PHE A 27 66.42 80.25 -25.70
C PHE A 27 65.70 80.87 -24.50
N VAL A 28 64.45 80.48 -24.31
CA VAL A 28 63.60 80.97 -23.23
C VAL A 28 63.71 79.99 -22.05
N LEU A 29 64.39 80.42 -20.98
CA LEU A 29 64.93 79.55 -19.93
C LEU A 29 63.86 78.85 -19.08
N ASP A 30 62.77 79.55 -18.77
CA ASP A 30 61.69 79.09 -17.89
C ASP A 30 60.68 78.18 -18.60
N THR A 31 60.52 78.34 -19.92
CA THR A 31 59.61 77.52 -20.73
C THR A 31 60.35 76.45 -21.55
N GLY A 32 61.67 76.51 -21.60
CA GLY A 32 62.50 75.61 -22.40
C GLY A 32 62.30 75.78 -23.91
N LYS A 33 61.79 76.93 -24.35
CA LYS A 33 61.40 77.17 -25.74
C LYS A 33 62.52 77.82 -26.55
N LEU A 34 62.71 77.36 -27.77
CA LEU A 34 63.69 77.86 -28.74
C LEU A 34 62.95 78.64 -29.83
N TYR A 35 63.33 79.90 -29.98
CA TYR A 35 62.83 80.76 -31.04
C TYR A 35 63.94 81.09 -32.03
N ILE A 36 63.57 81.27 -33.30
CA ILE A 36 64.46 81.79 -34.35
C ILE A 36 63.87 83.09 -34.88
N GLY A 37 64.69 84.13 -34.95
CA GLY A 37 64.30 85.39 -35.56
C GLY A 37 64.06 85.24 -37.07
N THR A 38 63.02 85.89 -37.59
CA THR A 38 62.76 86.02 -39.03
C THR A 38 63.23 87.37 -39.59
N GLY A 39 63.80 88.23 -38.74
CA GLY A 39 64.19 89.61 -39.04
C GLY A 39 63.12 90.64 -38.67
N THR A 40 61.85 90.23 -38.57
CA THR A 40 60.74 91.08 -38.12
C THR A 40 59.97 90.47 -36.94
N ASP A 41 59.99 89.14 -36.79
CA ASP A 41 59.34 88.43 -35.69
C ASP A 41 60.15 87.19 -35.26
N LYS A 42 59.56 86.29 -34.48
CA LYS A 42 60.20 85.11 -33.89
C LYS A 42 59.31 83.88 -34.11
N VAL A 43 59.88 82.80 -34.65
CA VAL A 43 59.16 81.53 -34.83
C VAL A 43 59.57 80.55 -33.73
N LEU A 44 58.57 79.97 -33.06
CA LEU A 44 58.78 78.90 -32.09
C LEU A 44 59.09 77.59 -32.81
N ILE A 45 60.24 76.99 -32.50
CA ILE A 45 60.69 75.76 -33.17
C ILE A 45 60.31 74.49 -32.40
N ASN A 46 60.08 74.58 -31.10
CA ASN A 46 59.64 73.47 -30.25
C ASN A 46 58.33 73.79 -29.52
N PRO A 47 57.21 73.92 -30.25
CA PRO A 47 55.90 74.13 -29.62
C PRO A 47 55.60 73.05 -28.59
N ASP A 48 54.73 73.36 -27.62
CA ASP A 48 54.18 72.30 -26.75
C ASP A 48 53.45 71.27 -27.62
N GLN A 49 53.73 69.99 -27.41
CA GLN A 49 53.02 68.93 -28.10
C GLN A 49 51.58 68.92 -27.55
N GLY A 50 50.64 69.50 -28.30
CA GLY A 50 49.23 69.53 -27.91
C GLY A 50 48.64 68.13 -27.77
N THR A 51 47.60 67.98 -26.96
CA THR A 51 46.77 66.77 -26.90
C THR A 51 46.14 66.53 -28.27
N VAL A 52 46.40 65.38 -28.89
CA VAL A 52 45.87 65.07 -30.23
C VAL A 52 44.35 64.90 -30.14
N ALA A 53 43.58 65.70 -30.90
CA ALA A 53 42.10 65.64 -30.91
C ALA A 53 41.55 64.34 -31.53
N SER A 54 42.32 63.73 -32.43
CA SER A 54 42.08 62.42 -33.02
C SER A 54 43.43 61.74 -33.29
N ALA A 55 43.49 60.41 -33.16
CA ALA A 55 44.65 59.65 -33.59
C ALA A 55 44.58 59.40 -35.11
N ASP A 56 45.73 59.51 -35.79
CA ASP A 56 45.86 59.13 -37.19
C ASP A 56 45.95 57.61 -37.37
N LYS A 57 45.53 57.13 -38.54
CA LYS A 57 45.70 55.74 -38.94
C LYS A 57 47.19 55.36 -39.00
N TRP A 58 47.54 54.20 -38.47
CA TRP A 58 48.89 53.64 -38.51
C TRP A 58 49.30 53.30 -39.95
N THR A 59 50.52 53.71 -40.31
CA THR A 59 51.10 53.42 -41.62
C THR A 59 51.33 51.93 -41.87
N THR A 60 51.55 51.17 -40.79
CA THR A 60 51.67 49.70 -40.83
C THR A 60 50.63 49.11 -39.89
N PRO A 61 49.59 48.43 -40.41
CA PRO A 61 48.64 47.70 -39.59
C PRO A 61 49.32 46.66 -38.71
N ARG A 62 48.76 46.40 -37.53
CA ARG A 62 49.24 45.35 -36.63
C ARG A 62 48.19 44.27 -36.46
N THR A 63 48.64 43.02 -36.44
CA THR A 63 47.79 41.89 -36.10
C THR A 63 47.67 41.75 -34.59
N ILE A 64 46.44 41.64 -34.11
CA ILE A 64 46.14 41.09 -32.81
C ILE A 64 45.72 39.64 -33.02
N THR A 65 46.41 38.71 -32.36
CA THR A 65 46.17 37.28 -32.50
C THR A 65 45.86 36.69 -31.13
N VAL A 66 44.80 35.89 -31.06
CA VAL A 66 44.45 35.05 -29.92
C VAL A 66 44.78 33.61 -30.30
N ASN A 67 45.55 32.95 -29.44
CA ASN A 67 46.02 31.57 -29.60
C ASN A 67 45.59 30.72 -28.40
N GLY A 68 45.46 29.41 -28.60
CA GLY A 68 45.11 28.45 -27.54
C GLY A 68 43.78 27.78 -27.82
N ASP A 69 42.98 27.57 -26.77
CA ASP A 69 41.71 26.84 -26.85
C ASP A 69 40.65 27.60 -27.66
N ALA A 70 40.81 28.92 -27.75
CA ALA A 70 40.12 29.77 -28.71
C ALA A 70 41.16 30.42 -29.63
N THR A 71 40.85 30.53 -30.91
CA THR A 71 41.73 31.10 -31.92
C THR A 71 41.04 32.20 -32.71
N GLY A 72 41.78 33.23 -33.09
CA GLY A 72 41.26 34.33 -33.89
C GLY A 72 42.33 35.36 -34.17
N SER A 73 42.19 36.11 -35.26
CA SER A 73 43.10 37.21 -35.56
C SER A 73 42.38 38.35 -36.26
N VAL A 74 42.80 39.59 -35.96
CA VAL A 74 42.30 40.79 -36.63
C VAL A 74 43.44 41.77 -36.86
N GLN A 75 43.38 42.54 -37.94
CA GLN A 75 44.30 43.64 -38.20
C GLN A 75 43.69 44.94 -37.68
N ILE A 76 44.48 45.73 -36.96
CA ILE A 76 44.12 47.08 -36.52
C ILE A 76 45.11 48.09 -37.08
N ASP A 77 44.59 49.25 -37.46
CA ASP A 77 45.39 50.41 -37.86
C ASP A 77 44.82 51.74 -37.33
N GLY A 78 43.75 51.71 -36.52
CA GLY A 78 43.14 52.93 -35.97
C GLY A 78 42.27 53.71 -36.94
N GLY A 79 42.04 53.22 -38.17
CA GLY A 79 41.20 53.90 -39.16
C GLY A 79 39.70 53.75 -38.94
N SER A 80 39.26 52.65 -38.33
CA SER A 80 37.85 52.38 -38.00
C SER A 80 37.72 51.30 -36.93
N ASN A 81 36.50 51.09 -36.43
CA ASN A 81 36.18 49.93 -35.61
C ASN A 81 36.39 48.65 -36.43
N VAL A 82 36.90 47.60 -35.79
CA VAL A 82 37.06 46.26 -36.36
C VAL A 82 36.54 45.22 -35.37
N ILE A 83 36.15 44.05 -35.88
CA ILE A 83 35.68 42.92 -35.07
C ILE A 83 36.73 41.81 -35.09
N LEU A 84 37.16 41.36 -33.92
CA LEU A 84 37.92 40.14 -33.79
C LEU A 84 36.93 38.96 -33.65
N THR A 85 36.79 38.17 -34.70
CA THR A 85 36.07 36.90 -34.62
C THR A 85 36.95 35.86 -33.95
N ILE A 86 36.40 35.20 -32.94
CA ILE A 86 37.06 34.13 -32.19
C ILE A 86 36.32 32.83 -32.46
N THR A 87 37.05 31.76 -32.73
CA THR A 87 36.54 30.40 -32.87
C THR A 87 37.07 29.56 -31.72
N GLU A 88 36.16 28.97 -30.96
CA GLU A 88 36.50 27.98 -29.94
C GLU A 88 36.77 26.63 -30.58
N THR A 89 37.78 25.93 -30.07
CA THR A 89 38.07 24.56 -30.50
C THR A 89 37.00 23.63 -29.95
N ALA A 90 36.38 22.81 -30.81
CA ALA A 90 35.37 21.84 -30.37
C ALA A 90 35.97 20.88 -29.34
N SER A 91 35.26 20.64 -28.23
CA SER A 91 35.72 19.74 -27.16
C SER A 91 35.80 18.27 -27.57
N GLY A 92 35.29 17.91 -28.75
CA GLY A 92 35.20 16.54 -29.25
C GLY A 92 34.00 15.76 -28.71
N VAL A 93 33.25 16.32 -27.76
CA VAL A 93 32.05 15.69 -27.18
C VAL A 93 30.86 15.94 -28.09
N THR A 94 30.13 14.88 -28.45
CA THR A 94 28.89 15.00 -29.22
C THR A 94 27.85 15.82 -28.43
N ALA A 95 27.13 16.72 -29.10
CA ALA A 95 26.10 17.51 -28.45
C ALA A 95 24.98 16.60 -27.91
N GLY A 96 24.66 16.73 -26.61
CA GLY A 96 23.67 15.91 -25.94
C GLY A 96 23.61 16.17 -24.44
N THR A 97 22.64 15.57 -23.77
CA THR A 97 22.51 15.59 -22.31
C THR A 97 23.18 14.35 -21.73
N TYR A 98 24.12 14.55 -20.81
CA TYR A 98 24.86 13.45 -20.17
C TYR A 98 24.70 13.51 -18.66
N PRO A 99 24.31 12.41 -18.00
CA PRO A 99 24.28 12.34 -16.54
C PRO A 99 25.68 12.24 -15.92
N LYS A 100 26.70 11.88 -16.72
CA LYS A 100 28.10 11.81 -16.30
C LYS A 100 28.99 12.47 -17.35
N VAL A 101 29.88 13.34 -16.90
CA VAL A 101 30.87 14.01 -17.75
C VAL A 101 32.27 13.77 -17.20
N THR A 102 33.25 13.68 -18.09
CA THR A 102 34.67 13.69 -17.75
C THR A 102 35.24 15.06 -18.11
N VAL A 103 35.92 15.70 -17.16
CA VAL A 103 36.55 17.01 -17.38
C VAL A 103 38.07 16.89 -17.40
N ASN A 104 38.73 17.75 -18.17
CA ASN A 104 40.18 17.88 -18.14
C ASN A 104 40.64 18.77 -16.97
N ALA A 105 41.95 18.97 -16.83
CA ALA A 105 42.53 19.81 -15.78
C ALA A 105 42.14 21.30 -15.86
N LYS A 106 41.66 21.76 -17.03
CA LYS A 106 41.13 23.12 -17.22
C LYS A 106 39.63 23.22 -16.91
N GLY A 107 38.95 22.10 -16.67
CA GLY A 107 37.51 22.03 -16.40
C GLY A 107 36.63 21.84 -17.65
N GLU A 108 37.21 21.63 -18.83
CA GLU A 108 36.45 21.42 -20.06
C GLU A 108 35.94 19.98 -20.15
N VAL A 109 34.70 19.80 -20.61
CA VAL A 109 34.11 18.47 -20.78
C VAL A 109 34.73 17.78 -22.00
N THR A 110 35.34 16.62 -21.78
CA THR A 110 36.08 15.83 -22.79
C THR A 110 35.41 14.51 -23.14
N ALA A 111 34.45 14.06 -22.32
CA ALA A 111 33.60 12.92 -22.64
C ALA A 111 32.27 13.03 -21.90
N GLY A 112 31.20 12.51 -22.51
CA GLY A 112 29.89 12.31 -21.89
C GLY A 112 29.52 10.82 -21.88
N ALA A 113 28.94 10.34 -20.78
CA ALA A 113 28.53 8.94 -20.62
C ALA A 113 27.17 8.82 -19.93
N THR A 114 26.46 7.72 -20.18
CA THR A 114 25.26 7.33 -19.44
C THR A 114 25.62 6.73 -18.07
N LEU A 115 24.64 6.69 -17.15
CA LEU A 115 24.78 5.94 -15.91
C LEU A 115 24.72 4.43 -16.19
N THR A 116 25.50 3.68 -15.43
CA THR A 116 25.57 2.23 -15.42
C THR A 116 25.23 1.71 -14.03
N THR A 117 24.97 0.41 -13.89
CA THR A 117 24.71 -0.20 -12.58
C THR A 117 25.86 -0.01 -11.60
N SER A 118 27.11 0.03 -12.08
CA SER A 118 28.29 0.31 -11.25
C SER A 118 28.38 1.74 -10.74
N ASP A 119 27.69 2.70 -11.38
CA ASP A 119 27.62 4.08 -10.87
C ASP A 119 26.65 4.20 -9.67
N ILE A 120 25.82 3.19 -9.43
CA ILE A 120 24.91 3.13 -8.28
C ILE A 120 25.61 2.40 -7.14
N PRO A 121 25.95 3.07 -6.02
CA PRO A 121 26.59 2.42 -4.89
C PRO A 121 25.63 1.45 -4.21
N THR A 122 26.15 0.53 -3.38
CA THR A 122 25.30 -0.34 -2.57
C THR A 122 24.36 0.47 -1.67
N LEU A 123 23.06 0.22 -1.83
CA LEU A 123 21.98 0.83 -1.06
C LEU A 123 21.51 -0.13 0.02
N THR A 124 21.96 0.10 1.25
CA THR A 124 21.44 -0.59 2.43
C THR A 124 20.10 0.02 2.84
N LEU A 125 19.25 -0.73 3.55
CA LEU A 125 17.97 -0.21 4.07
C LEU A 125 18.12 1.03 4.95
N SER A 126 19.28 1.23 5.59
CA SER A 126 19.57 2.46 6.35
C SER A 126 19.61 3.73 5.48
N LYS A 127 19.77 3.59 4.16
CA LYS A 127 19.75 4.70 3.20
C LYS A 127 18.38 4.90 2.54
N ILE A 128 17.43 3.99 2.79
CA ILE A 128 16.11 3.98 2.15
C ILE A 128 15.05 4.26 3.23
N SER A 129 14.51 5.48 3.27
CA SER A 129 13.60 5.93 4.33
C SER A 129 12.14 5.50 4.15
N ASP A 130 11.75 5.14 2.93
CA ASP A 130 10.39 4.78 2.54
C ASP A 130 10.14 3.27 2.48
N ALA A 131 11.16 2.46 2.76
CA ALA A 131 11.01 1.01 2.88
C ALA A 131 10.14 0.66 4.11
N GLY A 132 9.14 -0.19 3.91
CA GLY A 132 8.33 -0.72 5.01
C GLY A 132 9.15 -1.57 5.99
N THR A 133 8.69 -1.69 7.24
CA THR A 133 9.41 -2.43 8.30
C THR A 133 9.68 -3.89 7.94
N ALA A 134 8.79 -4.52 7.17
CA ALA A 134 8.97 -5.89 6.67
C ALA A 134 10.23 -6.06 5.79
N ALA A 135 10.67 -5.01 5.09
CA ALA A 135 11.85 -5.07 4.23
C ALA A 135 13.14 -5.37 5.01
N SER A 136 13.17 -5.04 6.31
CA SER A 136 14.31 -5.31 7.21
C SER A 136 14.42 -6.76 7.68
N LYS A 137 13.42 -7.60 7.35
CA LYS A 137 13.33 -8.98 7.82
C LYS A 137 13.59 -9.94 6.66
N SER A 138 14.20 -11.08 6.98
CA SER A 138 14.35 -12.17 6.01
C SER A 138 13.01 -12.86 5.80
N VAL A 139 12.76 -13.36 4.59
CA VAL A 139 11.63 -14.28 4.36
C VAL A 139 11.94 -15.66 4.92
N GLY A 140 10.91 -16.41 5.28
CA GLY A 140 11.02 -17.80 5.71
C GLY A 140 10.30 -18.07 7.03
N THR A 141 10.59 -19.24 7.58
CA THR A 141 9.81 -19.86 8.67
C THR A 141 10.50 -19.80 10.03
N ALA A 142 11.75 -19.32 10.08
CA ALA A 142 12.49 -19.14 11.32
C ALA A 142 11.90 -18.00 12.17
N SER A 143 12.16 -18.05 13.48
CA SER A 143 11.74 -16.99 14.40
C SER A 143 12.29 -15.62 13.95
N GLY A 144 11.40 -14.63 13.85
CA GLY A 144 11.75 -13.28 13.42
C GLY A 144 11.74 -13.04 11.90
N ASN A 145 11.53 -14.07 11.08
CA ASN A 145 11.35 -13.94 9.64
C ASN A 145 9.89 -13.63 9.27
N ILE A 146 9.67 -13.21 8.03
CA ILE A 146 8.34 -13.00 7.44
C ILE A 146 7.93 -14.26 6.67
N PRO A 147 6.87 -14.96 7.10
CA PRO A 147 6.29 -16.05 6.32
C PRO A 147 5.71 -15.53 5.01
N VAL A 148 5.84 -16.31 3.95
CA VAL A 148 5.29 -16.00 2.63
C VAL A 148 4.03 -16.84 2.40
N LEU A 149 3.04 -16.24 1.74
CA LEU A 149 1.82 -16.95 1.38
C LEU A 149 2.08 -17.98 0.27
N ASP A 150 1.34 -19.07 0.29
CA ASP A 150 1.28 -20.06 -0.77
C ASP A 150 0.58 -19.51 -2.03
N SER A 151 0.50 -20.33 -3.07
CA SER A 151 -0.18 -19.98 -4.34
C SER A 151 -1.67 -19.65 -4.17
N ASN A 152 -2.27 -20.01 -3.04
CA ASN A 152 -3.68 -19.76 -2.72
C ASN A 152 -3.87 -18.55 -1.79
N GLY A 153 -2.80 -17.80 -1.50
CA GLY A 153 -2.84 -16.64 -0.62
C GLY A 153 -2.97 -17.00 0.86
N LYS A 154 -2.59 -18.21 1.29
CA LYS A 154 -2.64 -18.66 2.69
C LYS A 154 -1.24 -18.91 3.23
N LEU A 155 -1.09 -18.89 4.55
CA LEU A 155 0.13 -19.43 5.16
C LEU A 155 0.16 -20.94 5.02
N ASP A 156 1.35 -21.49 4.80
CA ASP A 156 1.58 -22.94 4.80
C ASP A 156 1.16 -23.53 6.17
N THR A 157 0.54 -24.70 6.17
CA THR A 157 0.06 -25.36 7.40
C THR A 157 1.20 -25.75 8.34
N ASN A 158 2.45 -25.80 7.89
CA ASN A 158 3.59 -25.98 8.78
C ASN A 158 3.92 -24.70 9.58
N ILE A 159 3.48 -23.53 9.11
CA ILE A 159 3.63 -22.24 9.81
C ILE A 159 2.44 -21.95 10.70
N LEU A 160 1.24 -22.23 10.20
CA LEU A 160 0.02 -22.17 10.99
C LEU A 160 -0.67 -23.53 10.91
N PRO A 161 -0.32 -24.48 11.78
CA PRO A 161 -0.96 -25.78 11.83
C PRO A 161 -2.47 -25.65 12.03
N ALA A 162 -3.23 -26.48 11.32
CA ALA A 162 -4.67 -26.55 11.53
C ALA A 162 -4.94 -26.98 12.98
N LEU A 163 -5.70 -26.16 13.72
CA LEU A 163 -6.18 -26.54 15.04
C LEU A 163 -7.30 -27.57 14.87
N ALA A 164 -6.94 -28.85 15.00
CA ALA A 164 -7.88 -29.95 14.87
C ALA A 164 -8.50 -30.29 16.24
N LEU A 165 -9.84 -30.32 16.34
CA LEU A 165 -10.57 -30.89 17.49
C LEU A 165 -10.57 -32.43 17.46
N THR A 166 -9.44 -33.05 17.08
CA THR A 166 -9.37 -34.49 16.80
C THR A 166 -9.17 -35.36 18.04
N SER A 167 -8.72 -34.79 19.16
CA SER A 167 -8.56 -35.51 20.42
C SER A 167 -9.70 -35.20 21.37
N THR A 168 -10.78 -35.98 21.28
CA THR A 168 -11.81 -36.03 22.32
C THR A 168 -11.37 -36.99 23.42
N ASN A 169 -11.35 -36.52 24.66
CA ASN A 169 -11.03 -37.37 25.82
C ASN A 169 -12.30 -38.03 26.35
N VAL A 170 -12.45 -39.33 26.12
CA VAL A 170 -13.59 -40.10 26.65
C VAL A 170 -13.29 -40.54 28.08
N VAL A 171 -14.09 -40.08 29.03
CA VAL A 171 -13.88 -40.28 30.47
C VAL A 171 -15.15 -40.81 31.14
N ALA A 172 -14.97 -41.70 32.11
CA ALA A 172 -16.07 -42.36 32.81
C ALA A 172 -16.61 -41.59 34.03
N SER A 173 -16.02 -40.44 34.39
CA SER A 173 -16.45 -39.66 35.56
C SER A 173 -15.94 -38.22 35.54
N GLN A 174 -16.50 -37.37 36.41
CA GLN A 174 -15.98 -36.03 36.66
C GLN A 174 -14.53 -36.04 37.14
N THR A 175 -14.19 -36.94 38.07
CA THR A 175 -12.83 -37.02 38.61
C THR A 175 -11.82 -37.36 37.53
N ALA A 176 -12.18 -38.26 36.60
CA ALA A 176 -11.35 -38.57 35.44
C ALA A 176 -11.24 -37.36 34.47
N MET A 177 -12.32 -36.61 34.25
CA MET A 177 -12.30 -35.36 33.47
C MET A 177 -11.35 -34.31 34.07
N LEU A 178 -11.44 -34.08 35.38
CA LEU A 178 -10.62 -33.08 36.08
C LEU A 178 -9.14 -33.51 36.18
N ALA A 179 -8.84 -34.79 36.00
CA ALA A 179 -7.48 -35.32 35.97
C ALA A 179 -6.82 -35.28 34.58
N LEU A 180 -7.54 -34.84 33.53
CA LEU A 180 -6.98 -34.74 32.18
C LEU A 180 -5.85 -33.71 32.13
N THR A 181 -4.81 -34.02 31.36
CA THR A 181 -3.82 -33.02 30.92
C THR A 181 -4.36 -32.41 29.64
N ALA A 182 -5.16 -31.35 29.77
CA ALA A 182 -5.91 -30.72 28.69
C ALA A 182 -5.65 -29.21 28.64
N GLU A 183 -5.66 -28.66 27.43
CA GLU A 183 -5.50 -27.23 27.14
C GLU A 183 -6.85 -26.60 26.75
N PRO A 184 -7.00 -25.26 26.87
CA PRO A 184 -8.22 -24.59 26.43
C PRO A 184 -8.59 -24.94 24.98
N GLY A 185 -9.81 -25.42 24.76
CA GLY A 185 -10.29 -25.93 23.49
C GLY A 185 -10.48 -27.45 23.45
N ASP A 186 -9.84 -28.19 24.36
CA ASP A 186 -9.99 -29.65 24.43
C ASP A 186 -11.38 -30.07 24.87
N LEU A 187 -11.84 -31.20 24.31
CA LEU A 187 -13.14 -31.79 24.57
C LEU A 187 -13.02 -32.99 25.51
N ALA A 188 -13.90 -33.06 26.51
CA ALA A 188 -14.10 -34.22 27.35
C ALA A 188 -15.52 -34.80 27.16
N VAL A 189 -15.61 -36.06 26.74
CA VAL A 189 -16.86 -36.80 26.61
C VAL A 189 -17.06 -37.61 27.89
N ARG A 190 -18.04 -37.21 28.68
CA ARG A 190 -18.39 -37.85 29.95
C ARG A 190 -19.47 -38.90 29.73
N THR A 191 -19.08 -40.17 29.74
CA THR A 191 -19.99 -41.30 29.49
C THR A 191 -20.95 -41.55 30.65
N ASP A 192 -20.63 -41.07 31.85
CA ASP A 192 -21.51 -41.15 33.02
C ASP A 192 -22.73 -40.22 32.92
N LEU A 193 -22.59 -39.09 32.21
CA LEU A 193 -23.66 -38.13 32.00
C LEU A 193 -24.22 -38.10 30.57
N ASN A 194 -23.56 -38.80 29.64
CA ASN A 194 -23.83 -38.71 28.21
C ASN A 194 -23.72 -37.27 27.68
N LYS A 195 -22.73 -36.52 28.17
CA LYS A 195 -22.51 -35.09 27.89
C LYS A 195 -21.09 -34.82 27.41
N THR A 196 -20.92 -33.76 26.61
CA THR A 196 -19.61 -33.28 26.19
C THR A 196 -19.31 -31.94 26.83
N PHE A 197 -18.07 -31.75 27.29
CA PHE A 197 -17.58 -30.51 27.87
C PHE A 197 -16.38 -30.00 27.07
N ILE A 198 -16.22 -28.69 26.98
CA ILE A 198 -15.03 -28.02 26.43
C ILE A 198 -14.32 -27.26 27.55
N LEU A 199 -13.00 -27.39 27.63
CA LEU A 199 -12.19 -26.61 28.57
C LEU A 199 -12.08 -25.17 28.03
N LYS A 200 -12.68 -24.19 28.71
CA LYS A 200 -12.70 -22.79 28.25
C LYS A 200 -11.51 -21.95 28.74
N ALA A 201 -10.81 -22.42 29.76
CA ALA A 201 -9.72 -21.71 30.43
C ALA A 201 -8.70 -22.72 30.99
N ALA A 202 -7.45 -22.29 31.15
CA ALA A 202 -6.37 -23.15 31.64
C ALA A 202 -6.66 -23.68 33.06
N GLY A 203 -6.24 -24.92 33.32
CA GLY A 203 -6.46 -25.61 34.59
C GLY A 203 -7.64 -26.59 34.54
N ALA A 204 -7.41 -27.74 33.90
CA ALA A 204 -8.38 -28.83 33.75
C ALA A 204 -8.92 -29.38 35.09
N SER A 205 -8.17 -29.23 36.18
CA SER A 205 -8.57 -29.66 37.53
C SER A 205 -9.69 -28.82 38.17
N THR A 206 -10.03 -27.68 37.57
CA THR A 206 -11.08 -26.78 38.06
C THR A 206 -12.37 -26.96 37.26
N LEU A 207 -13.44 -27.45 37.90
CA LEU A 207 -14.72 -27.72 37.22
C LEU A 207 -15.33 -26.48 36.53
N ALA A 208 -15.19 -25.28 37.11
CA ALA A 208 -15.71 -24.04 36.53
C ALA A 208 -15.03 -23.63 35.21
N ASN A 209 -13.88 -24.22 34.89
CA ASN A 209 -13.20 -24.03 33.62
C ASN A 209 -13.79 -24.92 32.51
N TRP A 210 -14.64 -25.89 32.84
CA TRP A 210 -15.33 -26.73 31.87
C TRP A 210 -16.71 -26.16 31.55
N GLN A 211 -16.99 -26.00 30.25
CA GLN A 211 -18.29 -25.60 29.74
C GLN A 211 -18.97 -26.82 29.12
N GLU A 212 -20.18 -27.14 29.58
CA GLU A 212 -21.02 -28.15 28.94
C GLU A 212 -21.46 -27.65 27.55
N LEU A 213 -21.29 -28.48 26.51
CA LEU A 213 -21.93 -28.25 25.22
C LEU A 213 -23.37 -28.73 25.31
N LEU A 214 -24.30 -27.77 25.25
CA LEU A 214 -25.72 -28.07 25.25
C LEU A 214 -26.08 -28.87 24.00
N THR A 215 -26.64 -30.06 24.19
CA THR A 215 -27.32 -30.79 23.11
C THR A 215 -28.70 -30.16 22.87
N PRO A 216 -29.26 -30.22 21.65
CA PRO A 216 -30.64 -29.81 21.41
C PRO A 216 -31.59 -30.48 22.40
N THR A 217 -32.49 -29.70 23.00
CA THR A 217 -33.58 -30.24 23.84
C THR A 217 -34.65 -30.81 22.93
N ASP A 218 -34.48 -32.04 22.45
CA ASP A 218 -35.54 -32.68 21.68
C ASP A 218 -36.72 -33.00 22.60
N SER A 219 -37.90 -32.56 22.15
CA SER A 219 -39.15 -32.42 22.92
C SER A 219 -39.85 -33.73 23.29
N VAL A 220 -39.34 -34.90 22.87
CA VAL A 220 -39.88 -36.22 23.23
C VAL A 220 -38.75 -37.17 23.59
N THR A 221 -38.62 -37.45 24.90
CA THR A 221 -37.58 -38.34 25.44
C THR A 221 -37.95 -39.83 25.29
N SER A 222 -39.24 -40.14 25.22
CA SER A 222 -39.75 -41.50 24.99
C SER A 222 -41.19 -41.44 24.47
N VAL A 223 -41.63 -42.51 23.79
CA VAL A 223 -43.06 -42.71 23.44
C VAL A 223 -43.53 -43.94 24.18
N ALA A 224 -44.48 -43.78 25.11
CA ALA A 224 -44.97 -44.86 25.98
C ALA A 224 -43.82 -45.63 26.70
N GLY A 225 -42.76 -44.93 27.11
CA GLY A 225 -41.60 -45.52 27.78
C GLY A 225 -40.59 -46.22 26.86
N LYS A 226 -40.84 -46.30 25.55
CA LYS A 226 -39.88 -46.83 24.57
C LYS A 226 -38.93 -45.73 24.07
N THR A 227 -37.66 -46.10 23.85
CA THR A 227 -36.60 -45.27 23.26
C THR A 227 -35.96 -45.99 22.07
N GLY A 228 -35.30 -45.25 21.16
CA GLY A 228 -34.65 -45.82 19.97
C GLY A 228 -35.62 -46.09 18.81
N ALA A 229 -35.45 -47.23 18.10
CA ALA A 229 -36.37 -47.64 17.04
C ALA A 229 -37.72 -48.07 17.65
N VAL A 230 -38.69 -47.16 17.67
CA VAL A 230 -39.99 -47.38 18.32
C VAL A 230 -40.96 -48.07 17.37
N THR A 231 -41.33 -49.30 17.70
CA THR A 231 -42.54 -49.95 17.14
C THR A 231 -43.64 -49.90 18.19
N LEU A 232 -44.76 -49.24 17.86
CA LEU A 232 -45.90 -49.12 18.74
C LEU A 232 -46.86 -50.30 18.56
N THR A 233 -47.38 -50.77 19.67
CA THR A 233 -48.42 -51.79 19.78
C THR A 233 -49.66 -51.17 20.45
N SER A 234 -50.84 -51.77 20.28
CA SER A 234 -52.06 -51.29 20.94
C SER A 234 -51.95 -51.29 22.47
N SER A 235 -51.15 -52.19 23.05
CA SER A 235 -50.85 -52.21 24.49
C SER A 235 -50.07 -50.98 24.97
N ASP A 236 -49.25 -50.36 24.12
CA ASP A 236 -48.43 -49.19 24.51
C ASP A 236 -49.31 -47.96 24.85
N VAL A 237 -50.58 -47.95 24.43
CA VAL A 237 -51.55 -46.89 24.73
C VAL A 237 -52.77 -47.41 25.52
N GLY A 238 -52.65 -48.58 26.16
CA GLY A 238 -53.71 -49.14 27.00
C GLY A 238 -54.91 -49.71 26.22
N LEU A 239 -54.75 -49.98 24.92
CA LEU A 239 -55.80 -50.49 24.03
C LEU A 239 -55.65 -51.99 23.72
N GLY A 240 -55.05 -52.76 24.64
CA GLY A 240 -54.75 -54.18 24.42
C GLY A 240 -55.98 -55.08 24.20
N ASN A 241 -57.17 -54.65 24.64
CA ASN A 241 -58.45 -55.33 24.44
C ASN A 241 -59.30 -54.73 23.31
N VAL A 242 -58.81 -53.72 22.62
CA VAL A 242 -59.52 -53.06 21.52
C VAL A 242 -58.97 -53.58 20.20
N THR A 243 -59.80 -54.32 19.47
CA THR A 243 -59.52 -54.67 18.07
C THR A 243 -59.67 -53.42 17.21
N ASN A 244 -58.70 -53.16 16.32
CA ASN A 244 -58.75 -52.03 15.39
C ASN A 244 -59.72 -52.32 14.24
N GLU A 245 -61.02 -52.24 14.56
CA GLU A 245 -62.11 -52.50 13.62
C GLU A 245 -62.86 -51.21 13.29
N SER A 246 -63.35 -51.10 12.06
CA SER A 246 -64.13 -49.95 11.64
C SER A 246 -65.49 -49.90 12.35
N LYS A 247 -66.07 -48.71 12.52
CA LYS A 247 -67.45 -48.59 13.02
C LYS A 247 -68.46 -49.36 12.15
N ALA A 248 -68.18 -49.52 10.85
CA ALA A 248 -69.05 -50.25 9.93
C ALA A 248 -69.08 -51.75 10.24
N THR A 249 -67.93 -52.35 10.58
CA THR A 249 -67.87 -53.78 10.92
C THR A 249 -68.49 -54.07 12.29
N MET A 250 -68.35 -53.16 13.26
CA MET A 250 -68.88 -53.37 14.62
C MET A 250 -70.40 -53.27 14.74
N PHE A 251 -71.09 -52.55 13.83
CA PHE A 251 -72.52 -52.27 13.95
C PHE A 251 -73.40 -52.75 12.80
N ALA A 252 -72.82 -53.28 11.71
CA ALA A 252 -73.62 -53.71 10.56
C ALA A 252 -74.41 -55.01 10.81
N ASN A 253 -73.95 -55.90 11.70
CA ASN A 253 -74.65 -57.13 12.10
C ASN A 253 -74.14 -57.61 13.48
N PRO A 254 -74.41 -56.86 14.57
CA PRO A 254 -73.88 -57.23 15.88
C PRO A 254 -74.46 -58.59 16.31
N THR A 255 -73.57 -59.54 16.62
CA THR A 255 -73.96 -60.73 17.37
C THR A 255 -73.87 -60.39 18.85
N PHE A 256 -75.01 -60.22 19.50
CA PHE A 256 -75.03 -60.03 20.94
C PHE A 256 -74.83 -61.39 21.63
N THR A 257 -73.90 -61.44 22.58
CA THR A 257 -73.68 -62.62 23.42
C THR A 257 -74.20 -62.37 24.83
N GLY A 258 -74.83 -63.38 25.45
CA GLY A 258 -75.43 -63.25 26.78
C GLY A 258 -76.85 -62.67 26.78
N THR A 259 -77.36 -62.34 27.97
CA THR A 259 -78.71 -61.78 28.11
C THR A 259 -78.75 -60.34 27.57
N VAL A 260 -79.58 -60.12 26.54
CA VAL A 260 -79.85 -58.79 26.01
C VAL A 260 -81.06 -58.20 26.74
N THR A 261 -80.86 -57.11 27.48
CA THR A 261 -81.94 -56.37 28.14
C THR A 261 -82.36 -55.17 27.29
N LEU A 262 -83.63 -55.14 26.90
CA LEU A 262 -84.24 -54.04 26.14
C LEU A 262 -85.47 -53.53 26.91
N PRO A 263 -85.85 -52.24 26.78
CA PRO A 263 -87.14 -51.77 27.26
C PRO A 263 -88.28 -52.52 26.55
N THR A 264 -89.26 -53.02 27.30
CA THR A 264 -90.43 -53.72 26.73
C THR A 264 -91.33 -52.73 26.00
N PRO A 265 -91.53 -52.88 24.67
CA PRO A 265 -92.45 -52.03 23.92
C PRO A 265 -93.90 -52.16 24.40
N SER A 266 -94.72 -51.13 24.16
CA SER A 266 -96.16 -51.18 24.43
C SER A 266 -96.88 -52.14 23.46
N SER A 267 -97.99 -52.74 23.88
CA SER A 267 -98.76 -53.66 23.02
C SER A 267 -99.20 -52.98 21.72
N GLY A 268 -99.02 -53.67 20.59
CA GLY A 268 -99.31 -53.15 19.25
C GLY A 268 -98.19 -52.30 18.61
N ASP A 269 -97.04 -52.09 19.26
CA ASP A 269 -95.87 -51.41 18.65
C ASP A 269 -95.34 -52.23 17.46
N ASN A 270 -95.28 -51.61 16.28
CA ASN A 270 -94.80 -52.19 15.02
C ASN A 270 -93.53 -51.52 14.47
N SER A 271 -92.77 -50.83 15.32
CA SER A 271 -91.50 -50.19 14.96
C SER A 271 -90.34 -51.18 14.84
N THR A 272 -89.17 -50.71 14.38
CA THR A 272 -87.95 -51.51 14.22
C THR A 272 -87.18 -51.75 15.53
N LYS A 273 -87.81 -51.56 16.68
CA LYS A 273 -87.20 -51.87 17.99
C LYS A 273 -87.11 -53.38 18.19
N GLY A 274 -86.14 -53.85 18.97
CA GLY A 274 -86.10 -55.25 19.36
C GLY A 274 -87.29 -55.61 20.25
N ALA A 275 -87.93 -56.75 19.97
CA ALA A 275 -89.00 -57.28 20.81
C ALA A 275 -88.43 -57.99 22.05
N THR A 276 -88.94 -57.65 23.24
CA THR A 276 -88.64 -58.42 24.46
C THR A 276 -89.54 -59.64 24.56
N THR A 277 -89.11 -60.64 25.34
CA THR A 277 -89.95 -61.82 25.65
C THR A 277 -91.28 -61.42 26.30
N ALA A 278 -91.29 -60.39 27.15
CA ALA A 278 -92.50 -59.85 27.77
C ALA A 278 -93.47 -59.27 26.72
N PHE A 279 -92.96 -58.55 25.71
CA PHE A 279 -93.80 -58.04 24.62
C PHE A 279 -94.45 -59.17 23.82
N VAL A 280 -93.68 -60.22 23.46
CA VAL A 280 -94.20 -61.38 22.72
C VAL A 280 -95.27 -62.12 23.54
N ASN A 281 -95.02 -62.37 24.82
CA ASN A 281 -96.00 -63.04 25.70
C ASN A 281 -97.31 -62.25 25.80
N ASN A 282 -97.23 -60.92 25.93
CA ASN A 282 -98.41 -60.06 25.95
C ASN A 282 -99.18 -60.09 24.64
N ALA A 283 -98.49 -60.13 23.48
CA ALA A 283 -99.14 -60.20 22.18
C ALA A 283 -99.87 -61.54 21.97
N ILE A 284 -99.27 -62.66 22.39
CA ILE A 284 -99.88 -64.00 22.29
C ILE A 284 -101.13 -64.10 23.16
N ALA A 285 -101.10 -63.56 24.39
CA ALA A 285 -102.24 -63.58 25.30
C ALA A 285 -103.50 -62.92 24.71
N ILE A 286 -103.35 -61.95 23.80
CA ILE A 286 -104.46 -61.29 23.11
C ILE A 286 -105.13 -62.21 22.07
N ILE A 287 -104.38 -63.16 21.49
CA ILE A 287 -104.88 -64.08 20.45
C ILE A 287 -105.75 -65.20 21.06
N ASP A 288 -105.38 -65.71 22.25
CA ASP A 288 -106.08 -66.83 22.92
C ASP A 288 -107.41 -66.41 23.60
N GLY A 289 -107.71 -65.10 23.67
CA GLY A 289 -108.91 -64.54 24.30
C GLY A 289 -110.10 -64.28 23.36
N GLY A 290 -109.99 -64.55 22.06
CA GLY A 290 -111.04 -64.31 21.06
C GLY A 290 -111.77 -65.59 20.65
N ILE A 291 -112.99 -65.81 21.14
CA ILE A 291 -113.91 -66.86 20.66
C ILE A 291 -114.33 -66.49 19.21
N PHE A 292 -114.21 -67.46 18.29
CA PHE A 292 -114.61 -67.36 16.88
C PHE A 292 -116.01 -66.76 16.66
#